data_AF-R5K7M3-F1
#
_entry.id   AF-R5K7M3-F1
#
_cell.length_a   1.000
_cell.length_b   1.000
_cell.length_c   1.000
_cell.angle_alpha   90.00
_cell.angle_beta   90.00
_cell.angle_gamma   90.00
#
_symmetry.space_group_name_H-M   'P 1'
#
loop_
_entity.id
_entity.type
_entity.pdbx_description
1 polymer ?
#
loop_
_entity_poly.entity_id
_entity_poly.type
_entity_poly.pdbx_seq_one_letter_code
_entity_poly.pdbx_strand_id
1 'polypeptide(L)'
;MPSTIAFNCPRIIDYTETLQVANMSKALLLARRNIFRLANFCRIYFPGFENAYISNIADMLGVRVSRRIKGKYVYTLEDVKSGKTFENPVVVSNYPVDVHSEKRDRSTLQTVKDYTLPIESLMSADIDNLFVAGRCISADFMAQGALRVQASCFSMGEGVAKYIAKNFA
;
A
#
# COMPACT_ATOMS: atom_id res chain seq x y z
N MET A 1 -7.26 0.44 22.60
CA MET A 1 -8.34 0.93 23.47
C MET A 1 -9.37 -0.19 23.58
N PRO A 2 -9.73 -0.67 24.79
CA PRO A 2 -10.53 -1.89 25.00
C PRO A 2 -11.97 -1.88 24.45
N SER A 3 -12.47 -0.77 23.90
CA SER A 3 -13.84 -0.60 23.38
C SER A 3 -13.88 0.05 21.99
N THR A 4 -12.77 -0.02 21.25
CA THR A 4 -12.64 0.63 19.94
C THR A 4 -12.46 -0.40 18.85
N ILE A 5 -13.24 -0.25 17.78
CA ILE A 5 -13.12 -1.04 16.56
C ILE A 5 -12.70 -0.09 15.44
N ALA A 6 -11.69 -0.49 14.67
CA ALA A 6 -11.22 0.25 13.52
C ALA A 6 -11.79 -0.37 12.23
N PHE A 7 -12.26 0.48 11.33
CA PHE A 7 -12.78 0.09 10.04
C PHE A 7 -11.84 0.61 8.95
N ASN A 8 -11.27 -0.29 8.14
CA ASN A 8 -10.53 0.09 6.93
C ASN A 8 -11.51 0.24 5.75
N CYS A 9 -12.44 1.17 5.89
CA CYS A 9 -13.47 1.47 4.90
C CYS A 9 -14.02 2.88 5.16
N PRO A 10 -14.84 3.45 4.26
CA PRO A 10 -15.36 2.91 3.01
C PRO A 10 -14.31 2.80 1.91
N ARG A 11 -14.51 1.87 0.99
CA ARG A 11 -13.79 1.87 -0.28
C ARG A 11 -14.40 2.92 -1.20
N ILE A 12 -13.54 3.73 -1.82
CA ILE A 12 -13.94 4.75 -2.80
C ILE A 12 -13.50 4.28 -4.19
N ILE A 13 -14.47 4.13 -5.09
CA ILE A 13 -14.25 3.71 -6.49
C ILE A 13 -14.52 4.85 -7.47
N ASP A 14 -15.06 5.97 -6.98
CA ASP A 14 -15.22 7.22 -7.73
C ASP A 14 -13.97 8.10 -7.58
N TYR A 15 -13.72 9.01 -8.53
CA TYR A 15 -12.63 9.99 -8.45
C TYR A 15 -11.23 9.36 -8.29
N THR A 16 -10.97 8.26 -9.00
CA THR A 16 -9.74 7.44 -8.85
C THR A 16 -8.48 8.06 -9.45
N GLU A 17 -8.58 9.16 -10.20
CA GLU A 17 -7.42 9.94 -10.63
C GLU A 17 -6.84 10.75 -9.47
N THR A 18 -6.01 10.09 -8.67
CA THR A 18 -5.47 10.62 -7.41
C THR A 18 -4.52 11.81 -7.55
N LEU A 19 -4.10 12.14 -8.76
CA LEU A 19 -3.24 13.29 -9.05
C LEU A 19 -4.02 14.59 -9.29
N GLN A 20 -5.34 14.50 -9.45
CA GLN A 20 -6.22 15.65 -9.62
C GLN A 20 -6.71 16.13 -8.25
N VAL A 21 -6.34 17.35 -7.86
CA VAL A 21 -6.69 17.93 -6.56
C VAL A 21 -8.21 17.94 -6.35
N ALA A 22 -8.97 18.33 -7.38
CA ALA A 22 -10.44 18.36 -7.32
C ALA A 22 -11.05 16.97 -7.06
N ASN A 23 -10.45 15.91 -7.60
CA ASN A 23 -10.90 14.53 -7.38
C ASN A 23 -10.61 14.08 -5.95
N MET A 24 -9.45 14.42 -5.41
CA MET A 24 -9.11 14.13 -4.01
C MET A 24 -10.09 14.79 -3.02
N SER A 25 -10.45 16.06 -3.27
CA SER A 25 -11.47 16.75 -2.45
C SER A 25 -12.83 16.06 -2.53
N LYS A 26 -13.29 15.72 -3.75
CA LYS A 26 -14.58 15.02 -3.96
C LYS A 26 -14.59 13.63 -3.31
N ALA A 27 -13.51 12.87 -3.46
CA ALA A 27 -13.36 11.56 -2.84
C ALA A 27 -13.38 11.64 -1.30
N LEU A 28 -12.76 12.67 -0.69
CA LEU A 28 -12.77 12.85 0.75
C LEU A 28 -14.18 13.19 1.28
N LEU A 29 -14.91 14.06 0.57
CA LEU A 29 -16.30 14.38 0.90
C LEU A 29 -17.20 13.13 0.82
N LEU A 30 -17.07 12.36 -0.26
CA LEU A 30 -17.79 11.10 -0.44
C LEU A 30 -17.44 10.09 0.67
N ALA A 31 -16.16 9.94 0.99
CA ALA A 31 -15.70 9.04 2.04
C ALA A 31 -16.31 9.41 3.39
N ARG A 32 -16.26 10.69 3.79
CA ARG A 32 -16.86 11.15 5.05
C ARG A 32 -18.36 10.87 5.11
N ARG A 33 -19.10 11.18 4.03
CA ARG A 33 -20.54 10.85 3.95
C ARG A 33 -20.79 9.36 4.14
N ASN A 34 -19.99 8.51 3.49
CA ASN A 34 -20.10 7.06 3.58
C ASN A 34 -19.72 6.53 4.98
N ILE A 35 -18.74 7.14 5.67
CA ILE A 35 -18.37 6.83 7.06
C ILE A 35 -19.56 7.09 7.99
N PHE A 36 -20.19 8.27 7.90
CA PHE A 36 -21.36 8.57 8.74
C PHE A 36 -22.53 7.62 8.48
N ARG A 37 -22.76 7.27 7.21
CA ARG A 37 -23.76 6.26 6.85
C ARG A 37 -23.45 4.90 7.48
N LEU A 38 -22.18 4.45 7.43
CA LEU A 38 -21.77 3.18 8.02
C LEU A 38 -21.87 3.20 9.54
N ALA A 39 -21.43 4.28 10.21
CA ALA A 39 -21.55 4.43 11.64
C ALA A 39 -23.03 4.36 12.09
N ASN A 40 -23.93 5.03 11.35
CA ASN A 40 -25.36 4.95 11.61
C ASN A 40 -25.92 3.54 11.38
N PHE A 41 -25.45 2.84 10.34
CA PHE A 41 -25.82 1.44 10.11
C PHE A 41 -25.41 0.55 11.29
N CYS A 42 -24.17 0.66 11.78
CA CYS A 42 -23.72 -0.09 12.95
C CYS A 42 -24.58 0.23 14.18
N ARG A 43 -24.89 1.49 14.45
CA ARG A 43 -25.74 1.89 15.60
C ARG A 43 -27.15 1.30 15.56
N ILE A 44 -27.73 1.12 14.37
CA ILE A 44 -29.08 0.59 14.21
C ILE A 44 -29.11 -0.94 14.26
N TYR A 45 -28.10 -1.60 13.68
CA TYR A 45 -28.18 -3.03 13.39
C TYR A 45 -27.21 -3.91 14.19
N PHE A 46 -26.15 -3.35 14.81
CA PHE A 46 -25.15 -4.14 15.51
C PHE A 46 -25.40 -4.09 17.02
N PRO A 47 -25.67 -5.22 17.69
CA PRO A 47 -25.80 -5.26 19.14
C PRO A 47 -24.56 -4.70 19.84
N GLY A 48 -24.77 -3.84 20.83
CA GLY A 48 -23.69 -3.19 21.58
C GLY A 48 -23.16 -1.89 20.95
N PHE A 49 -23.66 -1.48 19.77
CA PHE A 49 -23.29 -0.23 19.11
C PHE A 49 -24.32 0.89 19.32
N GLU A 50 -25.35 0.70 20.14
CA GLU A 50 -26.46 1.63 20.32
C GLU A 50 -26.00 3.02 20.75
N ASN A 51 -24.93 3.06 21.56
CA ASN A 51 -24.27 4.29 22.04
C ASN A 51 -22.88 4.51 21.41
N ALA A 52 -22.54 3.78 20.35
CA ALA A 52 -21.26 3.95 19.66
C ALA A 52 -21.19 5.31 18.96
N TYR A 53 -20.00 5.90 18.95
CA TYR A 53 -19.71 7.15 18.27
C TYR A 53 -18.39 7.03 17.50
N ILE A 54 -18.21 7.90 16.51
CA ILE A 54 -16.96 7.97 15.74
C ILE A 54 -15.91 8.67 16.60
N SER A 55 -14.91 7.94 17.07
CA SER A 55 -13.80 8.51 17.84
C SER A 55 -12.77 9.22 16.96
N ASN A 56 -12.53 8.72 15.75
CA ASN A 56 -11.57 9.28 14.81
C ASN A 56 -11.94 8.95 13.37
N ILE A 57 -11.59 9.86 12.45
CA ILE A 57 -11.64 9.66 11.00
C ILE A 57 -10.24 9.95 10.46
N ALA A 58 -9.74 9.12 9.56
CA ALA A 58 -8.46 9.37 8.91
C ALA A 58 -8.45 10.72 8.19
N ASP A 59 -7.38 11.49 8.37
CA ASP A 59 -7.24 12.83 7.80
C ASP A 59 -7.07 12.83 6.28
N MET A 60 -6.57 11.72 5.73
CA MET A 60 -6.25 11.55 4.31
C MET A 60 -6.82 10.27 3.73
N LEU A 61 -7.03 10.28 2.42
CA LEU A 61 -7.42 9.09 1.66
C LEU A 61 -6.27 8.08 1.59
N GLY A 62 -6.59 6.81 1.85
CA GLY A 62 -5.69 5.69 1.68
C GLY A 62 -5.48 5.32 0.21
N VAL A 63 -4.62 6.07 -0.50
CA VAL A 63 -4.26 5.77 -1.89
C VAL A 63 -3.35 4.56 -1.96
N ARG A 64 -3.76 3.50 -2.67
CA ARG A 64 -2.95 2.27 -2.79
C ARG A 64 -1.83 2.39 -3.84
N VAL A 65 -2.12 3.04 -4.97
CA VAL A 65 -1.18 3.20 -6.09
C VAL A 65 -1.34 4.59 -6.70
N SER A 66 -0.21 5.23 -7.04
CA SER A 66 -0.17 6.45 -7.83
C SER A 66 1.07 6.45 -8.73
N ARG A 67 2.02 7.36 -8.53
CA ARG A 67 3.28 7.42 -9.28
C ARG A 67 4.28 6.39 -8.74
N ARG A 68 5.03 5.78 -9.65
CA ARG A 68 6.16 4.90 -9.38
C ARG A 68 7.35 5.36 -10.21
N ILE A 69 8.55 5.10 -9.72
CA ILE A 69 9.75 5.31 -10.52
C ILE A 69 9.97 4.13 -11.47
N LYS A 70 10.68 4.39 -12.56
CA LYS A 70 11.42 3.35 -13.25
C LYS A 70 12.77 3.20 -12.55
N GLY A 71 12.99 2.04 -11.95
CA GLY A 71 14.22 1.74 -11.22
C GLY A 71 15.20 0.94 -12.06
N LYS A 72 16.41 0.74 -11.53
CA LYS A 72 17.44 -0.07 -12.19
C LYS A 72 17.00 -1.52 -12.39
N TYR A 73 16.12 -2.01 -11.51
CA TYR A 73 15.40 -3.27 -11.68
C TYR A 73 13.89 -3.03 -11.57
N VAL A 74 13.10 -3.59 -12.49
CA VAL A 74 11.64 -3.59 -12.39
C VAL A 74 11.21 -4.93 -11.80
N TYR A 75 10.80 -4.92 -10.52
CA TYR A 75 10.41 -6.14 -9.83
C TYR A 75 9.08 -6.71 -10.36
N THR A 76 9.03 -8.00 -10.65
CA THR A 76 7.88 -8.61 -11.34
C THR A 76 7.08 -9.56 -10.46
N LEU A 77 5.86 -9.87 -10.88
CA LEU A 77 5.02 -10.89 -10.26
C LEU A 77 5.71 -12.25 -10.24
N GLU A 78 6.45 -12.58 -11.30
CA GLU A 78 7.18 -13.84 -11.38
C GLU A 78 8.31 -13.90 -10.35
N ASP A 79 9.00 -12.79 -10.07
CA ASP A 79 10.00 -12.73 -9.00
C ASP A 79 9.37 -13.02 -7.61
N VAL A 80 8.15 -12.52 -7.36
CA VAL A 80 7.39 -12.86 -6.14
C VAL A 80 7.06 -14.36 -6.12
N LYS A 81 6.48 -14.89 -7.20
CA LYS A 81 6.00 -16.28 -7.26
C LYS A 81 7.13 -17.30 -7.16
N SER A 82 8.27 -17.01 -7.79
CA SER A 82 9.43 -17.91 -7.78
C SER A 82 10.17 -17.88 -6.44
N GLY A 83 9.89 -16.90 -5.57
CA GLY A 83 10.69 -16.67 -4.37
C GLY A 83 12.13 -16.29 -4.72
N LYS A 84 12.29 -15.42 -5.73
CA LYS A 84 13.62 -15.08 -6.23
C LYS A 84 14.44 -14.40 -5.14
N THR A 85 15.69 -14.84 -5.02
CA THR A 85 16.68 -14.20 -4.16
C THR A 85 17.61 -13.33 -4.99
N PHE A 86 18.17 -12.30 -4.35
CA PHE A 86 19.03 -11.31 -4.96
C PHE A 86 20.29 -11.15 -4.13
N GLU A 87 21.38 -10.68 -4.74
CA GLU A 87 22.67 -10.47 -4.07
C GLU A 87 22.60 -9.39 -2.98
N ASN A 88 21.85 -8.31 -3.24
CA ASN A 88 21.69 -7.17 -2.33
C ASN A 88 20.22 -7.00 -1.87
N PRO A 89 19.67 -7.94 -1.08
CA PRO A 89 18.28 -7.87 -0.65
C PRO A 89 18.09 -6.82 0.45
N VAL A 90 17.05 -6.01 0.32
CA VAL A 90 16.66 -4.96 1.29
C VAL A 90 15.32 -5.24 1.97
N VAL A 91 14.54 -6.16 1.41
CA VAL A 91 13.30 -6.67 2.03
C VAL A 91 13.32 -8.17 1.96
N VAL A 92 12.86 -8.82 3.03
CA VAL A 92 12.45 -10.23 3.05
C VAL A 92 10.99 -10.25 3.47
N SER A 93 10.13 -10.89 2.69
CA SER A 93 8.71 -10.94 2.98
C SER A 93 8.06 -12.19 2.38
N ASN A 94 6.90 -12.53 2.90
CA ASN A 94 6.00 -13.54 2.38
C ASN A 94 4.56 -13.01 2.25
N TYR A 95 4.40 -11.68 2.26
CA TYR A 95 3.07 -11.08 2.14
C TYR A 95 2.47 -11.44 0.77
N PRO A 96 1.19 -11.89 0.73
CA PRO A 96 0.55 -12.33 -0.50
C PRO A 96 0.42 -11.22 -1.53
N VAL A 97 0.22 -11.61 -2.79
CA VAL A 97 -0.21 -10.68 -3.83
C VAL A 97 -1.66 -10.28 -3.56
N ASP A 98 -1.85 -9.10 -2.96
CA ASP A 98 -3.15 -8.49 -2.61
C ASP A 98 -3.52 -7.33 -3.56
N VAL A 99 -4.42 -7.62 -4.50
CA VAL A 99 -4.90 -6.67 -5.52
C VAL A 99 -6.42 -6.62 -5.51
N HIS A 100 -6.98 -5.45 -5.25
CA HIS A 100 -8.42 -5.26 -5.17
C HIS A 100 -9.00 -4.84 -6.52
N SER A 101 -9.96 -5.61 -7.03
CA SER A 101 -10.69 -5.26 -8.27
C SER A 101 -11.86 -4.33 -7.98
N GLU A 102 -12.19 -3.43 -8.90
CA GLU A 102 -13.43 -2.64 -8.85
C GLU A 102 -14.68 -3.51 -9.12
N LYS A 103 -14.48 -4.65 -9.80
CA LYS A 103 -15.54 -5.60 -10.07
C LYS A 103 -15.75 -6.50 -8.86
N ARG A 104 -17.03 -6.76 -8.55
CA ARG A 104 -17.46 -7.67 -7.49
C ARG A 104 -16.81 -9.05 -7.69
N ASP A 105 -16.28 -9.62 -6.61
CA ASP A 105 -15.71 -10.97 -6.54
C ASP A 105 -14.55 -11.24 -7.52
N ARG A 106 -13.82 -10.19 -7.91
CA ARG A 106 -12.66 -10.27 -8.83
C ARG A 106 -11.33 -9.83 -8.20
N SER A 107 -11.28 -9.61 -6.89
CA SER A 107 -10.02 -9.31 -6.20
C SER A 107 -9.10 -10.53 -6.18
N THR A 108 -7.79 -10.28 -6.17
CA THR A 108 -6.76 -11.31 -6.10
C THR A 108 -6.12 -11.28 -4.71
N LEU A 109 -6.11 -12.43 -4.06
CA LEU A 109 -5.30 -12.70 -2.88
C LEU A 109 -4.57 -14.03 -3.13
N GLN A 110 -3.30 -13.94 -3.51
CA GLN A 110 -2.50 -15.12 -3.85
C GLN A 110 -1.36 -15.27 -2.85
N THR A 111 -1.39 -16.35 -2.07
CA THR A 111 -0.28 -16.75 -1.19
C THR A 111 0.96 -17.09 -2.02
N VAL A 112 2.11 -16.73 -1.50
CA VAL A 112 3.41 -16.90 -2.14
C VAL A 112 4.42 -17.44 -1.13
N LYS A 113 5.56 -17.91 -1.63
CA LYS A 113 6.71 -18.27 -0.80
C LYS A 113 7.40 -17.00 -0.29
N ASP A 114 8.40 -17.18 0.56
CA ASP A 114 9.32 -16.11 0.91
C ASP A 114 10.03 -15.58 -0.35
N TYR A 115 10.14 -14.27 -0.46
CA TYR A 115 10.81 -13.58 -1.56
C TYR A 115 11.64 -12.41 -1.01
N THR A 116 12.61 -11.94 -1.80
CA THR A 116 13.41 -10.78 -1.43
C THR A 116 13.32 -9.67 -2.46
N LEU A 117 13.36 -8.41 -2.01
CA LEU A 117 13.41 -7.24 -2.90
C LEU A 117 14.86 -6.76 -3.00
N PRO A 118 15.42 -6.59 -4.22
CA PRO A 118 16.74 -5.99 -4.42
C PRO A 118 16.74 -4.47 -4.20
N ILE A 119 17.88 -3.93 -3.77
CA ILE A 119 18.10 -2.47 -3.67
C ILE A 119 17.94 -1.78 -5.04
N GLU A 120 18.22 -2.48 -6.14
CA GLU A 120 18.14 -1.98 -7.51
C GLU A 120 16.71 -1.58 -7.91
N SER A 121 15.68 -2.17 -7.27
CA SER A 121 14.28 -1.75 -7.45
C SER A 121 13.94 -0.42 -6.77
N LEU A 122 14.82 0.04 -5.87
CA LEU A 122 14.70 1.28 -5.11
C LEU A 122 15.56 2.41 -5.69
N MET A 123 16.50 2.09 -6.59
CA MET A 123 17.35 3.06 -7.29
C MET A 123 16.67 3.58 -8.54
N SER A 124 16.69 4.88 -8.78
CA SER A 124 16.26 5.47 -10.06
C SER A 124 17.10 4.94 -11.22
N ALA A 125 16.46 4.68 -12.36
CA ALA A 125 17.15 4.34 -13.60
C ALA A 125 17.75 5.57 -14.31
N ASP A 126 17.18 6.75 -14.07
CA ASP A 126 17.44 7.96 -14.86
C ASP A 126 18.25 9.02 -14.09
N ILE A 127 18.37 8.88 -12.76
CA ILE A 127 18.99 9.88 -11.88
C ILE A 127 19.93 9.17 -10.91
N ASP A 128 21.21 9.50 -10.98
CA ASP A 128 22.21 8.99 -10.05
C ASP A 128 21.96 9.50 -8.63
N ASN A 129 22.28 8.67 -7.64
CA ASN A 129 22.11 8.95 -6.21
C ASN A 129 20.66 9.25 -5.77
N LEU A 130 19.66 8.92 -6.60
CA LEU A 130 18.25 8.99 -6.22
C LEU A 130 17.72 7.61 -5.85
N PHE A 131 17.28 7.48 -4.60
CA PHE A 131 16.63 6.29 -4.05
C PHE A 131 15.20 6.62 -3.62
N VAL A 132 14.31 5.65 -3.71
CA VAL A 132 12.94 5.74 -3.18
C VAL A 132 12.61 4.56 -2.28
N ALA A 133 11.72 4.77 -1.32
CA ALA A 133 11.18 3.71 -0.47
C ALA A 133 9.65 3.83 -0.37
N GLY A 134 8.97 2.69 -0.30
CA GLY A 134 7.52 2.59 -0.16
C GLY A 134 6.75 2.51 -1.47
N ARG A 135 5.51 2.99 -1.50
CA ARG A 135 4.54 2.73 -2.61
C ARG A 135 5.03 3.10 -4.02
N CYS A 136 6.02 3.99 -4.14
CA CYS A 136 6.60 4.47 -5.39
C CYS A 136 7.74 3.59 -5.96
N ILE A 137 8.03 2.44 -5.34
CA ILE A 137 9.04 1.48 -5.83
C ILE A 137 8.87 1.09 -7.30
N SER A 138 9.97 0.63 -7.92
CA SER A 138 9.91 0.04 -9.25
C SER A 138 9.51 -1.43 -9.20
N ALA A 139 8.24 -1.67 -9.48
CA ALA A 139 7.66 -3.00 -9.59
C ALA A 139 6.49 -2.97 -10.58
N ASP A 140 6.11 -4.11 -11.16
CA ASP A 140 4.85 -4.24 -11.87
C ASP A 140 3.66 -4.08 -10.91
N PHE A 141 2.46 -3.91 -11.48
CA PHE A 141 1.26 -3.63 -10.68
C PHE A 141 0.90 -4.76 -9.69
N MET A 142 1.10 -6.02 -10.10
CA MET A 142 0.72 -7.17 -9.29
C MET A 142 1.72 -7.37 -8.15
N ALA A 143 3.02 -7.34 -8.44
CA ALA A 143 4.07 -7.43 -7.44
C ALA A 143 3.99 -6.30 -6.41
N GLN A 144 3.66 -5.08 -6.85
CA GLN A 144 3.48 -3.95 -5.96
C GLN A 144 2.35 -4.19 -4.94
N GLY A 145 1.34 -5.00 -5.28
CA GLY A 145 0.30 -5.46 -4.35
C GLY A 145 0.86 -6.22 -3.13
N ALA A 146 1.94 -6.98 -3.32
CA ALA A 146 2.64 -7.69 -2.25
C ALA A 146 3.64 -6.80 -1.49
N LEU A 147 4.32 -5.90 -2.21
CA LEU A 147 5.45 -5.13 -1.69
C LEU A 147 5.06 -3.86 -0.92
N ARG A 148 3.88 -3.28 -1.17
CA ARG A 148 3.51 -1.95 -0.62
C ARG A 148 2.94 -1.96 0.80
N VAL A 149 3.09 -3.07 1.53
CA VAL A 149 2.65 -3.18 2.93
C VAL A 149 3.60 -2.44 3.87
N GLN A 150 3.10 -2.01 5.03
CA GLN A 150 3.86 -1.14 5.95
C GLN A 150 5.19 -1.77 6.38
N ALA A 151 5.20 -3.06 6.74
CA ALA A 151 6.42 -3.77 7.11
C ALA A 151 7.48 -3.72 6.00
N SER A 152 7.11 -4.08 4.77
CA SER A 152 8.01 -4.01 3.61
C SER A 152 8.49 -2.58 3.34
N CYS A 153 7.63 -1.58 3.48
CA CYS A 153 8.03 -0.18 3.30
C CYS A 153 9.05 0.29 4.36
N PHE A 154 8.92 -0.17 5.61
CA PHE A 154 9.92 0.09 6.64
C PHE A 154 11.25 -0.58 6.32
N SER A 155 11.23 -1.85 5.92
CA SER A 155 12.44 -2.58 5.49
C SER A 155 13.13 -1.92 4.30
N MET A 156 12.37 -1.41 3.31
CA MET A 156 12.94 -0.63 2.20
C MET A 156 13.71 0.59 2.69
N GLY A 157 13.14 1.37 3.62
CA GLY A 157 13.78 2.57 4.16
C GLY A 157 15.08 2.23 4.91
N GLU A 158 15.04 1.21 5.76
CA GLU A 158 16.23 0.74 6.47
C GLU A 158 17.30 0.20 5.51
N GLY A 159 16.89 -0.59 4.52
CA GLY A 159 17.80 -1.18 3.54
C GLY A 159 18.50 -0.13 2.67
N VAL A 160 17.78 0.91 2.23
CA VAL A 160 18.37 2.05 1.52
C VAL A 160 19.38 2.77 2.41
N ALA A 161 19.03 3.07 3.66
CA ALA A 161 19.93 3.75 4.58
C ALA A 161 21.23 2.96 4.81
N LYS A 162 21.14 1.64 5.03
CA LYS A 162 22.32 0.76 5.18
C LYS A 162 23.17 0.72 3.90
N TYR A 163 22.53 0.64 2.73
CA TYR A 163 23.24 0.64 1.45
C TYR A 163 24.02 1.94 1.25
N ILE A 164 23.39 3.09 1.52
CA ILE A 164 24.05 4.39 1.39
C ILE A 164 25.23 4.50 2.35
N ALA A 165 25.03 4.17 3.63
CA ALA A 165 26.08 4.24 4.64
C ALA A 165 27.30 3.34 4.33
N LYS A 166 27.11 2.23 3.62
CA LYS A 166 28.22 1.33 3.24
C LYS A 166 28.99 1.81 2.01
N ASN A 167 28.33 2.49 1.07
CA ASN A 167 28.90 2.75 -0.26
C ASN A 167 29.23 4.24 -0.52
N PHE A 168 28.71 5.17 0.29
CA PHE A 168 28.86 6.61 0.07
C PHE A 168 29.31 7.39 1.31
N ALA A 169 29.62 6.71 2.43
CA ALA A 169 30.15 7.33 3.64
C ALA A 169 31.67 7.07 3.74
#